data_AF-A0A177FFR9-F1
#
_entry.id   AF-A0A177FFR9-F1
#
_cell.length_a   1.000
_cell.length_b   1.000
_cell.length_c   1.000
_cell.angle_alpha   90.00
_cell.angle_beta   90.00
_cell.angle_gamma   90.00
#
_symmetry.space_group_name_H-M   'P 1'
#
loop_
_entity.id
_entity.type
_entity.pdbx_description
1 polymer ?
#
loop_
_entity_poly.entity_id
_entity_poly.type
_entity_poly.pdbx_seq_one_letter_code
_entity_poly.pdbx_strand_id
1 'polypeptide(L)'
;MAHTFRVALATGGPFRLLLYSCIDEGDEFLKRSPETNGLASVQVDDKIQAAEETIRRKLNGRYRGLLESTESPGEPGVKRVDFLHRTVRDFLVTKKMQDLLASYSAQNFNAYLCICEAFIRQGENFPGSLSSRQWNNFMKYALAAEDELGTPSTPLLHRMNDICHLCSPTDKDSLEPVDSKDRSFLLRTIEFGFVPYVKDRLQRQPDLFLGHGIEILWTLIEITFITRRPKDQEPRFEMAQLLLENGVDPNGVVNGKPMLHNLLDLAFMEGESLALMSGYYFRILILLLKHGAIFRPDLVDEDCGVGGLITRMHSTRQHLGFAQEIFRLLLDRGLDPNLMA
;
A
#
# COMPACT_ATOMS: atom_id res chain seq x y z
N MET A 1 11.02 -26.31 -5.25
CA MET A 1 9.80 -26.73 -5.99
C MET A 1 8.52 -26.41 -5.22
N ALA A 2 8.30 -26.98 -4.03
CA ALA A 2 7.07 -26.70 -3.25
C ALA A 2 6.92 -25.20 -2.92
N HIS A 3 7.99 -24.53 -2.50
CA HIS A 3 8.01 -23.07 -2.28
C HIS A 3 7.59 -22.28 -3.51
N THR A 4 8.09 -22.64 -4.69
CA THR A 4 7.78 -21.97 -5.95
C THR A 4 6.31 -22.07 -6.32
N PHE A 5 5.70 -23.24 -6.13
CA PHE A 5 4.24 -23.38 -6.31
C PHE A 5 3.46 -22.58 -5.28
N ARG A 6 3.89 -22.57 -4.01
CA ARG A 6 3.24 -21.76 -2.98
C ARG A 6 3.33 -20.26 -3.28
N VAL A 7 4.45 -19.79 -3.80
CA VAL A 7 4.58 -18.41 -4.30
C VAL A 7 3.65 -18.15 -5.48
N ALA A 8 3.64 -19.02 -6.50
CA ALA A 8 2.76 -18.88 -7.66
C ALA A 8 1.28 -18.84 -7.28
N LEU A 9 0.88 -19.62 -6.26
CA LEU A 9 -0.49 -19.63 -5.74
C LEU A 9 -0.81 -18.37 -4.91
N ALA A 10 0.16 -17.87 -4.15
CA ALA A 10 0.03 -16.64 -3.37
C ALA A 10 -0.09 -15.38 -4.27
N THR A 11 0.50 -15.42 -5.46
CA THR A 11 0.34 -14.36 -6.45
C THR A 11 -1.05 -14.43 -7.10
N GLY A 12 -1.82 -13.33 -7.07
CA GLY A 12 -3.18 -13.29 -7.62
C GLY A 12 -3.29 -13.58 -9.11
N GLY A 13 -2.19 -13.48 -9.87
CA GLY A 13 -2.09 -13.77 -11.29
C GLY A 13 -0.64 -13.83 -11.76
N PRO A 14 -0.40 -13.73 -13.08
CA PRO A 14 0.94 -13.91 -13.66
C PRO A 14 1.98 -12.98 -13.04
N PHE A 15 3.07 -13.59 -12.55
CA PHE A 15 4.09 -12.89 -11.76
C PHE A 15 5.42 -12.82 -12.51
N ARG A 16 6.27 -11.80 -12.28
CA ARG A 16 7.47 -11.58 -13.11
C ARG A 16 8.42 -12.76 -13.04
N LEU A 17 8.90 -13.19 -14.20
CA LEU A 17 9.86 -14.29 -14.36
C LEU A 17 11.16 -14.02 -13.59
N LEU A 18 11.63 -12.77 -13.61
CA LEU A 18 12.84 -12.35 -12.91
C LEU A 18 12.77 -12.60 -11.39
N LEU A 19 11.59 -12.43 -10.77
CA LEU A 19 11.41 -12.69 -9.34
C LEU A 19 11.51 -14.18 -9.02
N TYR A 20 11.10 -15.06 -9.94
CA TYR A 20 11.33 -16.50 -9.79
C TYR A 20 12.81 -16.86 -9.85
N SER A 21 13.64 -16.11 -10.57
CA SER A 21 15.11 -16.27 -10.52
C SER A 21 15.59 -16.01 -9.09
N CYS A 22 15.19 -14.87 -8.53
CA CYS A 22 15.56 -14.49 -7.15
C CYS A 22 15.04 -15.48 -6.09
N ILE A 23 13.89 -16.14 -6.33
CA ILE A 23 13.34 -17.17 -5.43
C ILE A 23 14.09 -18.50 -5.56
N ASP A 24 14.43 -18.92 -6.79
CA ASP A 24 15.08 -20.21 -7.05
C ASP A 24 16.56 -20.22 -6.62
N GLU A 25 17.22 -19.07 -6.66
CA GLU A 25 18.68 -18.95 -6.51
C GLU A 25 19.17 -18.85 -5.05
N GLY A 26 18.27 -18.70 -4.07
CA GLY A 26 18.65 -18.65 -2.65
C GLY A 26 19.75 -17.61 -2.35
N ASP A 27 20.71 -17.97 -1.50
CA ASP A 27 21.86 -17.11 -1.14
C ASP A 27 23.05 -17.19 -2.14
N GLU A 28 22.97 -18.01 -3.19
CA GLU A 28 24.12 -18.18 -4.10
C GLU A 28 24.38 -16.96 -4.98
N PHE A 29 23.39 -16.09 -5.17
CA PHE A 29 23.53 -14.87 -5.97
C PHE A 29 24.34 -13.77 -5.25
N LEU A 30 24.35 -13.75 -3.91
CA LEU A 30 25.12 -12.79 -3.10
C LEU A 30 26.64 -12.95 -3.25
N LYS A 31 27.11 -14.07 -3.82
CA LYS A 31 28.54 -14.28 -4.10
C LYS A 31 29.01 -13.56 -5.38
N ARG A 32 28.10 -13.07 -6.22
CA ARG A 32 28.44 -12.12 -7.29
C ARG A 32 28.41 -10.72 -6.69
N SER A 33 29.57 -10.32 -6.17
CA SER A 33 29.86 -8.95 -5.75
C SER A 33 29.20 -7.92 -6.70
N PRO A 34 28.54 -6.88 -6.17
CA PRO A 34 28.21 -5.71 -6.96
C PRO A 34 29.52 -4.99 -7.24
N GLU A 35 30.17 -5.30 -8.36
CA GLU A 35 31.18 -4.40 -8.91
C GLU A 35 30.47 -3.08 -9.19
N THR A 36 30.69 -2.14 -8.27
CA THR A 36 30.10 -0.81 -8.24
C THR A 36 30.79 0.05 -9.29
N ASN A 37 30.67 -0.34 -10.55
CA ASN A 37 31.10 0.45 -11.68
C ASN A 37 29.83 0.95 -12.37
N GLY A 38 29.64 2.28 -12.37
CA GLY A 38 28.52 2.97 -12.99
C GLY A 38 28.49 2.73 -14.50
N LEU A 39 27.92 1.59 -14.90
CA LEU A 39 27.97 1.07 -16.26
C LEU A 39 26.57 0.98 -16.85
N ALA A 40 26.46 1.45 -18.09
CA ALA A 40 25.26 1.81 -18.84
C ALA A 40 24.09 0.81 -18.76
N SER A 41 22.85 1.34 -18.88
CA SER A 41 21.58 0.59 -18.87
C SER A 41 21.58 -0.67 -19.75
N VAL A 42 22.31 -0.63 -20.88
CA VAL A 42 22.50 -1.75 -21.82
C VAL A 42 23.05 -3.01 -21.13
N GLN A 43 23.96 -2.87 -20.16
CA GLN A 43 24.51 -4.04 -19.46
C GLN A 43 23.54 -4.64 -18.42
N VAL A 44 22.64 -3.83 -17.88
CA VAL A 44 21.61 -4.30 -16.94
C VAL A 44 20.58 -5.14 -17.70
N ASP A 45 20.17 -4.67 -18.88
CA ASP A 45 19.24 -5.36 -19.77
C ASP A 45 19.76 -6.74 -20.22
N ASP A 46 21.02 -6.82 -20.63
CA ASP A 46 21.66 -8.10 -20.99
C ASP A 46 21.69 -9.09 -19.82
N LYS A 47 22.01 -8.60 -18.61
CA LYS A 47 22.01 -9.43 -17.39
C LYS A 47 20.60 -9.90 -17.03
N ILE A 48 19.59 -9.04 -17.16
CA ILE A 48 18.18 -9.40 -16.92
C ILE A 48 17.76 -10.47 -17.93
N GLN A 49 18.07 -10.30 -19.20
CA GLN A 49 17.71 -11.26 -20.25
C GLN A 49 18.38 -12.63 -20.01
N ALA A 50 19.65 -12.65 -19.60
CA ALA A 50 20.37 -13.88 -19.26
C ALA A 50 19.75 -14.58 -18.03
N ALA A 51 19.37 -13.82 -16.99
CA ALA A 51 18.70 -14.36 -15.82
C ALA A 51 17.34 -14.96 -16.18
N GLU A 52 16.51 -14.22 -16.94
CA GLU A 52 15.21 -14.68 -17.43
C GLU A 52 15.32 -15.97 -18.26
N GLU A 53 16.27 -16.05 -19.18
CA GLU A 53 16.46 -17.24 -20.01
C GLU A 53 16.89 -18.45 -19.17
N THR A 54 17.75 -18.24 -18.17
CA THR A 54 18.17 -19.28 -17.24
C THR A 54 17.00 -19.83 -16.44
N ILE A 55 16.20 -18.96 -15.81
CA ILE A 55 15.05 -19.39 -15.03
C ILE A 55 13.95 -19.98 -15.92
N ARG A 56 13.76 -19.49 -17.15
CA ARG A 56 12.83 -20.08 -18.12
C ARG A 56 13.16 -21.54 -18.42
N ARG A 57 14.44 -21.84 -18.70
CA ARG A 57 14.90 -23.22 -18.94
C ARG A 57 14.69 -24.09 -17.70
N LYS A 58 15.00 -23.57 -16.51
CA LYS A 58 14.76 -24.26 -15.24
C LYS A 58 13.28 -24.52 -15.01
N LEU A 59 12.40 -23.56 -15.31
CA LEU A 59 10.96 -23.71 -15.16
C LEU A 59 10.44 -24.86 -16.05
N ASN A 60 10.81 -24.84 -17.32
CA ASN A 60 10.42 -25.88 -18.27
C ASN A 60 10.94 -27.26 -17.86
N GLY A 61 12.20 -27.35 -17.40
CA GLY A 61 12.81 -28.62 -16.98
C GLY A 61 12.27 -29.17 -15.67
N ARG A 62 12.11 -28.33 -14.63
CA ARG A 62 11.72 -28.76 -13.27
C ARG A 62 10.21 -28.96 -13.12
N TYR A 63 9.42 -28.06 -13.72
CA TYR A 63 7.97 -28.03 -13.51
C TYR A 63 7.21 -28.75 -14.61
N ARG A 64 7.90 -29.28 -15.63
CA ARG A 64 7.35 -30.16 -16.69
C ARG A 64 6.07 -29.61 -17.32
N GLY A 65 6.04 -28.29 -17.56
CA GLY A 65 4.88 -27.61 -18.15
C GLY A 65 3.75 -27.28 -17.16
N LEU A 66 3.94 -27.40 -15.85
CA LEU A 66 2.93 -26.92 -14.87
C LEU A 66 2.98 -25.40 -14.69
N LEU A 67 4.17 -24.82 -14.84
CA LEU A 67 4.42 -23.38 -14.89
C LEU A 67 5.10 -23.08 -16.22
N GLU A 68 4.68 -22.00 -16.87
CA GLU A 68 5.26 -21.54 -18.13
C GLU A 68 5.59 -20.05 -18.07
N SER A 69 6.63 -19.65 -18.80
CA SER A 69 6.88 -18.24 -19.04
C SER A 69 5.96 -17.76 -20.16
N THR A 70 5.22 -16.67 -19.95
CA THR A 70 4.46 -16.03 -21.02
C THR A 70 5.40 -15.52 -22.09
N GLU A 71 5.17 -15.91 -23.35
CA GLU A 71 5.88 -15.36 -24.50
C GLU A 71 5.37 -13.95 -24.77
N SER A 72 6.03 -12.96 -24.15
CA SER A 72 5.89 -11.57 -24.56
C SER A 72 7.10 -11.20 -25.40
N PRO A 73 6.97 -11.03 -26.74
CA PRO A 73 8.00 -10.36 -27.50
C PRO A 73 8.10 -8.93 -26.95
N GLY A 74 9.20 -8.62 -26.26
CA GLY A 74 9.30 -7.36 -25.54
C GLY A 74 10.56 -7.22 -24.71
N GLU A 75 10.63 -6.05 -24.07
CA GLU A 75 11.75 -5.56 -23.28
C GLU A 75 12.16 -6.51 -22.14
N PRO A 76 13.47 -6.59 -21.81
CA PRO A 76 13.96 -7.38 -20.68
C PRO A 76 13.20 -7.09 -19.38
N GLY A 77 12.89 -8.15 -18.63
CA GLY A 77 12.24 -8.03 -17.32
C GLY A 77 10.71 -7.99 -17.39
N VAL A 78 10.08 -7.95 -18.56
CA VAL A 78 8.61 -7.88 -18.67
C VAL A 78 7.97 -9.28 -18.61
N LYS A 79 8.74 -10.35 -18.87
CA LYS A 79 8.22 -11.73 -18.93
C LYS A 79 7.59 -12.12 -17.60
N ARG A 80 6.51 -12.91 -17.68
CA ARG A 80 5.76 -13.39 -16.53
C ARG A 80 5.72 -14.91 -16.51
N VAL A 81 5.38 -15.45 -15.36
CA VAL A 81 5.13 -16.87 -15.12
C VAL A 81 3.68 -17.03 -14.76
N ASP A 82 3.02 -17.95 -15.43
CA ASP A 82 1.65 -18.38 -15.12
C ASP A 82 1.58 -19.91 -15.11
N PHE A 83 0.46 -20.44 -14.62
CA PHE A 83 0.12 -21.83 -14.78
C PHE A 83 -0.29 -22.10 -16.23
N LEU A 84 0.29 -23.14 -16.84
CA LEU A 84 -0.05 -23.55 -18.21
C LEU A 84 -1.55 -23.78 -18.38
N HIS A 85 -2.21 -24.28 -17.34
CA HIS A 85 -3.65 -24.48 -17.36
C HIS A 85 -4.30 -24.05 -16.05
N ARG A 86 -5.42 -23.33 -16.16
CA ARG A 86 -6.23 -22.90 -15.01
C ARG A 86 -6.55 -24.08 -14.07
N THR A 87 -6.87 -25.25 -14.60
CA THR A 87 -7.21 -26.43 -13.77
C THR A 87 -6.03 -26.93 -12.94
N VAL A 88 -4.78 -26.69 -13.36
CA VAL A 88 -3.59 -26.99 -12.53
C VAL A 88 -3.61 -26.10 -11.31
N ARG A 89 -3.87 -24.80 -11.49
CA ARG A 89 -4.02 -23.86 -10.37
C ARG A 89 -5.16 -24.30 -9.45
N ASP A 90 -6.34 -24.57 -10.00
CA ASP A 90 -7.52 -24.97 -9.22
C ASP A 90 -7.26 -26.29 -8.44
N PHE A 91 -6.57 -27.25 -9.04
CA PHE A 91 -6.15 -28.49 -8.38
C PHE A 91 -5.18 -28.23 -7.22
N LEU A 92 -4.18 -27.37 -7.43
CA LEU A 92 -3.18 -27.06 -6.41
C LEU A 92 -3.77 -26.24 -5.24
N VAL A 93 -4.84 -25.46 -5.46
CA VAL A 93 -5.56 -24.73 -4.39
C VAL A 93 -6.33 -25.67 -3.46
N THR A 94 -6.62 -26.92 -3.86
CA THR A 94 -7.33 -27.86 -2.99
C THR A 94 -6.59 -28.11 -1.68
N LYS A 95 -7.34 -28.28 -0.57
CA LYS A 95 -6.77 -28.49 0.78
C LYS A 95 -5.73 -29.62 0.80
N LYS A 96 -6.04 -30.76 0.19
CA LYS A 96 -5.14 -31.92 0.10
C LYS A 96 -3.79 -31.55 -0.55
N MET A 97 -3.82 -30.73 -1.60
CA MET A 97 -2.60 -30.30 -2.28
C MET A 97 -1.85 -29.23 -1.50
N GLN A 98 -2.56 -28.32 -0.81
CA GLN A 98 -1.92 -27.37 0.11
C GLN A 98 -1.21 -28.10 1.25
N ASP A 99 -1.84 -29.12 1.85
CA ASP A 99 -1.25 -29.95 2.90
C ASP A 99 0.01 -30.68 2.40
N LEU A 100 -0.04 -31.20 1.17
CA LEU A 100 1.11 -31.83 0.52
C LEU A 100 2.23 -30.81 0.24
N LEU A 101 1.91 -29.65 -0.33
CA LEU A 101 2.92 -28.61 -0.58
C LEU A 101 3.54 -28.10 0.71
N ALA A 102 2.76 -27.99 1.78
CA ALA A 102 3.24 -27.62 3.10
C ALA A 102 4.19 -28.68 3.67
N SER A 103 3.92 -29.98 3.50
CA SER A 103 4.81 -31.04 4.00
C SER A 103 6.17 -31.10 3.29
N TYR A 104 6.25 -30.61 2.04
CA TYR A 104 7.50 -30.46 1.29
C TYR A 104 8.13 -29.06 1.40
N SER A 105 7.54 -28.16 2.18
CA SER A 105 8.09 -26.82 2.42
C SER A 105 8.83 -26.77 3.75
N ALA A 106 9.79 -25.84 3.86
CA ALA A 106 10.38 -25.48 5.14
C ALA A 106 9.29 -25.14 6.19
N GLN A 107 9.56 -25.51 7.45
CA GLN A 107 8.71 -25.17 8.58
C GLN A 107 8.55 -23.64 8.65
N ASN A 108 7.31 -23.16 8.81
CA ASN A 108 6.96 -21.74 8.83
C ASN A 108 7.26 -20.97 7.54
N PHE A 109 7.35 -21.66 6.39
CA PHE A 109 7.47 -20.97 5.11
C PHE A 109 6.28 -20.03 4.86
N ASN A 110 6.59 -18.74 4.72
CA ASN A 110 5.66 -17.68 4.33
C ASN A 110 5.92 -17.26 2.88
N ALA A 111 4.93 -17.42 2.01
CA ALA A 111 5.08 -17.12 0.59
C ALA A 111 5.22 -15.61 0.32
N TYR A 112 4.50 -14.78 1.08
CA TYR A 112 4.53 -13.33 0.93
C TYR A 112 5.87 -12.72 1.34
N LEU A 113 6.44 -13.18 2.47
CA LEU A 113 7.78 -12.81 2.89
C LEU A 113 8.82 -13.21 1.84
N CYS A 114 8.71 -14.43 1.30
CA CYS A 114 9.59 -14.90 0.22
C CYS A 114 9.50 -14.01 -1.03
N ILE A 115 8.29 -13.58 -1.40
CA ILE A 115 8.08 -12.64 -2.51
C ILE A 115 8.72 -11.28 -2.23
N CYS A 116 8.54 -10.73 -1.03
CA CYS A 116 9.14 -9.46 -0.64
C CYS A 116 10.66 -9.51 -0.67
N GLU A 117 11.24 -10.56 -0.13
CA GLU A 117 12.68 -10.83 -0.18
C GLU A 117 13.18 -11.00 -1.63
N ALA A 118 12.37 -11.55 -2.53
CA ALA A 118 12.69 -11.63 -3.95
C ALA A 118 12.71 -10.25 -4.62
N PHE A 119 11.78 -9.34 -4.26
CA PHE A 119 11.80 -7.96 -4.75
C PHE A 119 13.07 -7.22 -4.30
N ILE A 120 13.46 -7.38 -3.04
CA ILE A 120 14.68 -6.79 -2.49
C ILE A 120 15.91 -7.30 -3.26
N ARG A 121 16.05 -8.62 -3.40
CA ARG A 121 17.11 -9.22 -4.22
C ARG A 121 17.10 -8.73 -5.66
N GLN A 122 15.93 -8.52 -6.26
CA GLN A 122 15.84 -7.98 -7.61
C GLN A 122 16.41 -6.56 -7.68
N GLY A 123 16.05 -5.70 -6.72
CA GLY A 123 16.55 -4.32 -6.66
C GLY A 123 18.05 -4.23 -6.37
N GLU A 124 18.58 -5.12 -5.52
CA GLU A 124 20.02 -5.23 -5.23
C GLU A 124 20.81 -5.65 -6.47
N ASN A 125 20.32 -6.65 -7.21
CA ASN A 125 21.03 -7.21 -8.37
C ASN A 125 20.83 -6.42 -9.66
N PHE A 126 19.68 -5.74 -9.79
CA PHE A 126 19.29 -4.99 -10.97
C PHE A 126 18.71 -3.62 -10.55
N PRO A 127 19.56 -2.66 -10.13
CA PRO A 127 19.11 -1.31 -9.78
C PRO A 127 18.29 -0.68 -10.91
N GLY A 128 17.21 0.01 -10.57
CA GLY A 128 16.27 0.61 -11.54
C GLY A 128 15.27 -0.36 -12.19
N SER A 129 15.37 -1.68 -11.95
CA SER A 129 14.45 -2.66 -12.55
C SER A 129 13.04 -2.71 -11.92
N LEU A 130 12.84 -1.98 -10.82
CA LEU A 130 11.59 -1.86 -10.08
C LEU A 130 10.92 -0.52 -10.42
N SER A 131 9.75 -0.56 -11.03
CA SER A 131 8.89 0.61 -11.23
C SER A 131 7.94 0.82 -10.06
N SER A 132 7.27 1.97 -10.05
CA SER A 132 6.14 2.32 -9.18
C SER A 132 5.12 1.18 -9.00
N ARG A 133 4.82 0.41 -10.06
CA ARG A 133 3.90 -0.74 -9.97
C ARG A 133 4.49 -1.89 -9.14
N GLN A 134 5.78 -2.18 -9.26
CA GLN A 134 6.42 -3.22 -8.48
C GLN A 134 6.51 -2.82 -7.00
N TRP A 135 6.76 -1.55 -6.69
CA TRP A 135 6.72 -1.07 -5.30
C TRP A 135 5.34 -1.25 -4.66
N ASN A 136 4.26 -0.92 -5.38
CA ASN A 136 2.90 -1.19 -4.91
C ASN A 136 2.63 -2.68 -4.68
N ASN A 137 3.17 -3.55 -5.54
CA ASN A 137 3.04 -4.99 -5.33
C ASN A 137 3.83 -5.44 -4.09
N PHE A 138 5.05 -4.94 -3.90
CA PHE A 138 5.83 -5.19 -2.70
C PHE A 138 5.07 -4.78 -1.44
N MET A 139 4.46 -3.60 -1.39
CA MET A 139 3.65 -3.15 -0.24
C MET A 139 2.49 -4.10 0.05
N LYS A 140 1.77 -4.55 -0.99
CA LYS A 140 0.67 -5.50 -0.83
C LYS A 140 1.13 -6.83 -0.23
N TYR A 141 2.27 -7.35 -0.66
CA TYR A 141 2.81 -8.59 -0.13
C TYR A 141 3.43 -8.41 1.26
N ALA A 142 4.05 -7.27 1.55
CA ALA A 142 4.56 -6.98 2.89
C ALA A 142 3.40 -6.94 3.91
N LEU A 143 2.29 -6.28 3.55
CA LEU A 143 1.09 -6.26 4.39
C LEU A 143 0.50 -7.67 4.58
N ALA A 144 0.42 -8.47 3.52
CA ALA A 144 -0.05 -9.85 3.63
C ALA A 144 0.90 -10.73 4.48
N ALA A 145 2.20 -10.44 4.49
CA ALA A 145 3.16 -11.12 5.36
C ALA A 145 2.98 -10.70 6.83
N GLU A 146 2.72 -9.42 7.13
CA GLU A 146 2.39 -8.96 8.49
C GLU A 146 1.11 -9.62 9.00
N ASP A 147 0.06 -9.68 8.15
CA ASP A 147 -1.21 -10.35 8.47
C ASP A 147 -1.01 -11.82 8.86
N GLU A 148 -0.14 -12.56 8.13
CA GLU A 148 0.12 -13.98 8.40
C GLU A 148 1.08 -14.25 9.56
N LEU A 149 2.08 -13.38 9.77
CA LEU A 149 3.12 -13.58 10.78
C LEU A 149 2.78 -12.91 12.12
N GLY A 150 1.89 -11.93 12.12
CA GLY A 150 1.57 -11.12 13.30
C GLY A 150 2.72 -10.22 13.76
N THR A 151 3.72 -9.99 12.92
CA THR A 151 4.92 -9.19 13.23
C THR A 151 5.09 -8.05 12.22
N PRO A 152 5.48 -6.84 12.65
CA PRO A 152 5.77 -5.75 11.73
C PRO A 152 6.91 -6.07 10.76
N SER A 153 6.74 -5.69 9.50
CA SER A 153 7.69 -5.80 8.40
C SER A 153 8.68 -4.63 8.36
N THR A 154 8.84 -3.89 9.46
CA THR A 154 9.77 -2.74 9.56
C THR A 154 11.17 -3.04 9.00
N PRO A 155 11.84 -4.18 9.32
CA PRO A 155 13.16 -4.47 8.76
C PRO A 155 13.16 -4.65 7.23
N LEU A 156 12.10 -5.27 6.70
CA LEU A 156 11.92 -5.50 5.27
C LEU A 156 11.68 -4.17 4.53
N LEU A 157 10.87 -3.28 5.12
CA LEU A 157 10.59 -1.95 4.60
C LEU A 157 11.84 -1.07 4.59
N HIS A 158 12.69 -1.14 5.62
CA HIS A 158 13.99 -0.45 5.64
C HIS A 158 14.90 -0.89 4.49
N ARG A 159 15.07 -2.21 4.30
CA ARG A 159 15.89 -2.74 3.21
C ARG A 159 15.39 -2.30 1.83
N MET A 160 14.07 -2.32 1.63
CA MET A 160 13.49 -1.84 0.37
C MET A 160 13.65 -0.32 0.19
N ASN A 161 13.50 0.45 1.26
CA ASN A 161 13.74 1.90 1.25
C ASN A 161 15.18 2.21 0.82
N ASP A 162 16.17 1.48 1.34
CA ASP A 162 17.58 1.64 0.97
C ASP A 162 17.80 1.39 -0.53
N ILE A 163 17.16 0.36 -1.09
CA ILE A 163 17.20 0.08 -2.55
C ILE A 163 16.56 1.21 -3.34
N CYS A 164 15.41 1.74 -2.90
CA CYS A 164 14.77 2.87 -3.55
C CYS A 164 15.71 4.09 -3.59
N HIS A 165 16.42 4.38 -2.50
CA HIS A 165 17.41 5.47 -2.44
C HIS A 165 18.59 5.25 -3.38
N LEU A 166 19.07 4.02 -3.54
CA LEU A 166 20.13 3.69 -4.49
C LEU A 166 19.69 3.94 -5.94
N CYS A 167 18.42 3.73 -6.26
CA CYS A 167 17.89 3.90 -7.61
C CYS A 167 17.50 5.34 -7.93
N SER A 168 17.01 6.10 -6.93
CA SER A 168 16.62 7.50 -7.08
C SER A 168 17.00 8.31 -5.83
N PRO A 169 18.24 8.82 -5.75
CA PRO A 169 18.70 9.56 -4.57
C PRO A 169 17.92 10.86 -4.31
N THR A 170 17.36 11.46 -5.37
CA THR A 170 16.58 12.71 -5.30
C THR A 170 15.21 12.52 -4.66
N ASP A 171 14.67 11.30 -4.68
CA ASP A 171 13.35 11.00 -4.12
C ASP A 171 13.42 10.58 -2.65
N LYS A 172 14.59 10.73 -2.03
CA LYS A 172 14.83 10.27 -0.67
C LYS A 172 13.88 10.95 0.30
N ASP A 173 12.96 10.15 0.81
CA ASP A 173 11.97 10.56 1.81
C ASP A 173 11.14 11.77 1.38
N SER A 174 11.09 12.04 0.06
CA SER A 174 10.27 13.10 -0.49
C SER A 174 8.81 12.77 -0.21
N LEU A 175 8.11 13.72 0.39
CA LEU A 175 6.67 13.67 0.59
C LEU A 175 5.94 14.53 -0.44
N GLU A 176 6.68 15.13 -1.37
CA GLU A 176 6.07 15.90 -2.44
C GLU A 176 5.26 14.95 -3.35
N PRO A 177 3.98 15.26 -3.61
CA PRO A 177 3.21 14.55 -4.60
C PRO A 177 3.75 14.93 -5.99
N VAL A 178 4.83 14.28 -6.42
CA VAL A 178 5.30 14.35 -7.81
C VAL A 178 4.19 13.82 -8.71
N ASP A 179 3.92 14.55 -9.80
CA ASP A 179 2.84 14.33 -10.76
C ASP A 179 2.39 12.85 -10.88
N SER A 180 1.29 12.53 -10.17
CA SER A 180 0.49 11.29 -10.00
C SER A 180 1.07 9.86 -10.13
N LYS A 181 2.21 9.61 -10.78
CA LYS A 181 2.67 8.24 -11.12
C LYS A 181 3.84 7.74 -10.27
N ASP A 182 4.70 8.64 -9.80
CA ASP A 182 5.93 8.29 -9.08
C ASP A 182 5.92 8.80 -7.63
N ARG A 183 5.01 8.22 -6.84
CA ARG A 183 5.00 8.40 -5.38
C ARG A 183 6.28 7.80 -4.78
N SER A 184 6.89 8.53 -3.85
CA SER A 184 8.04 8.02 -3.08
C SER A 184 7.69 6.76 -2.30
N PHE A 185 8.72 6.01 -1.90
CA PHE A 185 8.55 4.81 -1.09
C PHE A 185 7.88 5.12 0.26
N LEU A 186 8.32 6.20 0.92
CA LEU A 186 7.76 6.64 2.20
C LEU A 186 6.28 6.97 2.09
N LEU A 187 5.88 7.76 1.09
CA LEU A 187 4.47 8.11 0.89
C LEU A 187 3.60 6.84 0.73
N ARG A 188 4.08 5.84 -0.02
CA ARG A 188 3.39 4.56 -0.14
C ARG A 188 3.29 3.84 1.20
N THR A 189 4.32 3.84 2.04
CA THR A 189 4.21 3.21 3.36
C THR A 189 3.14 3.85 4.24
N ILE A 190 2.94 5.16 4.11
CA ILE A 190 1.87 5.90 4.78
C ILE A 190 0.51 5.49 4.22
N GLU A 191 0.34 5.48 2.89
CA GLU A 191 -0.91 5.13 2.20
C GLU A 191 -1.37 3.68 2.46
N PHE A 192 -0.43 2.76 2.66
CA PHE A 192 -0.69 1.38 3.02
C PHE A 192 -0.87 1.17 4.54
N GLY A 193 -0.59 2.19 5.35
CA GLY A 193 -0.81 2.13 6.80
C GLY A 193 0.24 1.35 7.59
N PHE A 194 1.51 1.36 7.17
CA PHE A 194 2.61 0.72 7.91
C PHE A 194 3.04 1.54 9.14
N VAL A 195 2.13 1.66 10.12
CA VAL A 195 2.29 2.49 11.33
C VAL A 195 3.59 2.21 12.09
N PRO A 196 4.00 0.95 12.36
CA PRO A 196 5.25 0.70 13.10
C PRO A 196 6.49 1.21 12.38
N TYR A 197 6.53 1.10 11.06
CA TYR A 197 7.64 1.61 10.25
C TYR A 197 7.68 3.14 10.27
N VAL A 198 6.54 3.79 10.05
CA VAL A 198 6.48 5.26 10.07
C VAL A 198 6.82 5.83 11.45
N LYS A 199 6.40 5.17 12.54
CA LYS A 199 6.81 5.52 13.92
C LYS A 199 8.32 5.44 14.11
N ASP A 200 8.96 4.35 13.68
CA ASP A 200 10.42 4.22 13.74
C ASP A 200 11.13 5.29 12.88
N ARG A 201 10.56 5.65 11.72
CA ARG A 201 11.07 6.76 10.89
C ARG A 201 10.97 8.11 11.60
N LEU A 202 9.85 8.42 12.24
CA LEU A 202 9.65 9.66 13.00
C LEU A 202 10.60 9.79 14.18
N GLN A 203 10.91 8.69 14.85
CA GLN A 203 11.91 8.70 15.93
C GLN A 203 13.31 9.11 15.44
N ARG A 204 13.65 8.78 14.18
CA ARG A 204 14.92 9.17 13.56
C ARG A 204 14.88 10.55 12.94
N GLN A 205 13.71 11.00 12.48
CA GLN A 205 13.48 12.28 11.82
C GLN A 205 12.16 12.89 12.30
N PRO A 206 12.17 13.64 13.42
CA PRO A 206 10.94 14.18 14.02
C PRO A 206 10.21 15.22 13.16
N ASP A 207 10.91 15.88 12.25
CA ASP A 207 10.42 16.89 11.33
C ASP A 207 9.91 16.30 10.00
N LEU A 208 9.77 14.97 9.91
CA LEU A 208 9.41 14.25 8.69
C LEU A 208 8.20 14.83 7.96
N PHE A 209 7.18 15.30 8.68
CA PHE A 209 5.93 15.80 8.09
C PHE A 209 5.86 17.32 7.92
N LEU A 210 6.93 18.05 8.25
CA LEU A 210 6.91 19.50 8.21
C LEU A 210 6.65 20.00 6.77
N GLY A 211 5.58 20.76 6.58
CA GLY A 211 5.23 21.38 5.30
C GLY A 211 4.37 20.54 4.34
N HIS A 212 4.19 19.23 4.57
CA HIS A 212 3.42 18.35 3.69
C HIS A 212 2.37 17.50 4.41
N GLY A 213 2.26 17.64 5.73
CA GLY A 213 1.41 16.79 6.56
C GLY A 213 -0.07 16.80 6.16
N ILE A 214 -0.59 17.94 5.72
CA ILE A 214 -2.02 18.10 5.40
C ILE A 214 -2.39 17.37 4.09
N GLU A 215 -1.57 17.46 3.05
CA GLU A 215 -1.80 16.78 1.78
C GLU A 215 -1.70 15.26 1.92
N ILE A 216 -0.76 14.79 2.75
CA ILE A 216 -0.59 13.37 3.06
C ILE A 216 -1.81 12.85 3.82
N LEU A 217 -2.25 13.59 4.85
CA LEU A 217 -3.42 13.23 5.64
C LEU A 217 -4.67 13.18 4.75
N TRP A 218 -4.84 14.15 3.84
CA TRP A 218 -5.94 14.15 2.89
C TRP A 218 -5.91 12.95 1.94
N THR A 219 -4.75 12.67 1.34
CA THR A 219 -4.56 11.54 0.43
C THR A 219 -4.90 10.21 1.14
N LEU A 220 -4.47 10.07 2.39
CA LEU A 220 -4.77 8.89 3.22
C LEU A 220 -6.28 8.75 3.47
N ILE A 221 -6.96 9.86 3.78
CA ILE A 221 -8.41 9.91 3.99
C ILE A 221 -9.15 9.50 2.71
N GLU A 222 -8.79 10.06 1.55
CA GLU A 222 -9.39 9.69 0.25
C GLU A 222 -9.22 8.21 -0.07
N ILE A 223 -8.01 7.67 0.09
CA ILE A 223 -7.72 6.24 -0.15
C ILE A 223 -8.51 5.35 0.81
N THR A 224 -8.69 5.78 2.06
CA THR A 224 -9.48 5.05 3.06
C THR A 224 -10.94 4.94 2.64
N PHE A 225 -11.51 5.98 2.01
CA PHE A 225 -12.88 5.96 1.48
C PHE A 225 -13.04 5.13 0.21
N ILE A 226 -12.05 5.17 -0.68
CA ILE A 226 -12.06 4.32 -1.89
C ILE A 226 -11.91 2.84 -1.51
N THR A 227 -11.21 2.53 -0.41
CA THR A 227 -10.98 1.15 0.01
C THR A 227 -12.18 0.58 0.76
N ARG A 228 -12.89 -0.36 0.14
CA ARG A 228 -14.12 -0.96 0.70
C ARG A 228 -13.90 -2.03 1.79
N ARG A 229 -12.67 -2.49 2.01
CA ARG A 229 -12.36 -3.59 2.94
C ARG A 229 -12.06 -3.04 4.34
N PRO A 230 -12.86 -3.35 5.37
CA PRO A 230 -12.63 -2.81 6.72
C PRO A 230 -11.24 -3.09 7.30
N LYS A 231 -10.68 -4.27 6.99
CA LYS A 231 -9.33 -4.64 7.45
C LYS A 231 -8.22 -3.75 6.88
N ASP A 232 -8.44 -3.17 5.71
CA ASP A 232 -7.47 -2.28 5.07
C ASP A 232 -7.68 -0.82 5.55
N GLN A 233 -8.82 -0.51 6.19
CA GLN A 233 -9.15 0.83 6.69
C GLN A 233 -8.54 1.11 8.08
N GLU A 234 -8.46 0.10 8.97
CA GLU A 234 -7.91 0.28 10.32
C GLU A 234 -6.47 0.82 10.32
N PRO A 235 -5.51 0.23 9.56
CA PRO A 235 -4.13 0.72 9.58
C PRO A 235 -4.00 2.16 9.06
N ARG A 236 -4.90 2.57 8.16
CA ARG A 236 -4.95 3.95 7.65
C ARG A 236 -5.56 4.91 8.64
N PHE A 237 -6.57 4.48 9.39
CA PHE A 237 -7.10 5.26 10.50
C PHE A 237 -6.01 5.49 11.57
N GLU A 238 -5.30 4.43 11.97
CA GLU A 238 -4.18 4.55 12.91
C GLU A 238 -3.05 5.44 12.36
N MET A 239 -2.78 5.37 11.05
CA MET A 239 -1.83 6.26 10.40
C MET A 239 -2.30 7.72 10.41
N ALA A 240 -3.59 8.00 10.17
CA ALA A 240 -4.14 9.35 10.25
C ALA A 240 -4.02 9.90 11.68
N GLN A 241 -4.27 9.06 12.69
CA GLN A 241 -4.07 9.41 14.09
C GLN A 241 -2.60 9.73 14.37
N LEU A 242 -1.67 8.89 13.88
CA LEU A 242 -0.24 9.13 14.02
C LEU A 242 0.19 10.49 13.42
N LEU A 243 -0.30 10.83 12.22
CA LEU A 243 -0.01 12.10 11.57
C LEU A 243 -0.45 13.29 12.45
N LEU A 244 -1.69 13.26 12.95
CA LEU A 244 -2.24 14.32 13.79
C LEU A 244 -1.55 14.42 15.16
N GLU A 245 -1.17 13.29 15.75
CA GLU A 245 -0.38 13.25 16.99
C GLU A 245 1.03 13.84 16.82
N ASN A 246 1.56 13.84 15.59
CA ASN A 246 2.87 14.40 15.25
C ASN A 246 2.79 15.79 14.59
N GLY A 247 1.73 16.55 14.91
CA GLY A 247 1.68 17.99 14.64
C GLY A 247 1.17 18.37 13.25
N VAL A 248 0.57 17.44 12.49
CA VAL A 248 -0.19 17.81 11.29
C VAL A 248 -1.40 18.65 11.71
N ASP A 249 -1.49 19.88 11.20
CA ASP A 249 -2.60 20.80 11.49
C ASP A 249 -3.89 20.32 10.79
N PRO A 250 -4.94 19.91 11.51
CA PRO A 250 -6.19 19.48 10.88
C PRO A 250 -7.00 20.63 10.24
N ASN A 251 -6.59 21.88 10.42
CA ASN A 251 -7.22 23.07 9.81
C ASN A 251 -6.54 23.51 8.51
N GLY A 252 -5.52 22.78 8.05
CA GLY A 252 -4.87 23.09 6.79
C GLY A 252 -5.84 23.03 5.61
N VAL A 253 -5.44 23.73 4.54
CA VAL A 253 -6.24 23.91 3.33
C VAL A 253 -5.79 22.91 2.28
N VAL A 254 -6.73 22.14 1.74
CA VAL A 254 -6.51 21.20 0.64
C VAL A 254 -7.51 21.50 -0.47
N ASN A 255 -7.10 21.47 -1.73
CA ASN A 255 -7.97 21.82 -2.86
C ASN A 255 -8.68 23.19 -2.70
N GLY A 256 -8.01 24.15 -2.04
CA GLY A 256 -8.55 25.49 -1.78
C GLY A 256 -9.60 25.58 -0.66
N LYS A 257 -9.92 24.49 0.04
CA LYS A 257 -10.87 24.44 1.16
C LYS A 257 -10.23 23.88 2.43
N PRO A 258 -10.70 24.24 3.64
CA PRO A 258 -10.27 23.56 4.86
C PRO A 258 -10.55 22.05 4.78
N MET A 259 -9.65 21.23 5.31
CA MET A 259 -9.76 19.76 5.27
C MET A 259 -11.11 19.23 5.77
N LEU A 260 -11.64 19.81 6.85
CA LEU A 260 -12.93 19.42 7.41
C LEU A 260 -14.07 19.61 6.39
N HIS A 261 -14.05 20.69 5.62
CA HIS A 261 -15.04 20.95 4.57
C HIS A 261 -14.89 19.96 3.42
N ASN A 262 -13.67 19.68 2.97
CA ASN A 262 -13.48 18.65 1.95
C ASN A 262 -13.96 17.27 2.40
N LEU A 263 -13.74 16.90 3.67
CA LEU A 263 -14.23 15.64 4.22
C LEU A 263 -15.77 15.59 4.22
N LEU A 264 -16.41 16.69 4.60
CA LEU A 264 -17.87 16.81 4.52
C LEU A 264 -18.33 16.70 3.07
N ASP A 265 -17.67 17.38 2.12
CA ASP A 265 -17.95 17.31 0.67
C ASP A 265 -17.79 15.89 0.10
N LEU A 266 -16.83 15.11 0.58
CA LEU A 266 -16.69 13.68 0.20
C LEU A 266 -17.92 12.86 0.61
N ALA A 267 -18.63 13.25 1.65
CA ALA A 267 -19.89 12.61 1.99
C ALA A 267 -20.96 12.84 0.91
N PHE A 268 -20.79 13.81 -0.01
CA PHE A 268 -21.76 14.21 -1.03
C PHE A 268 -21.58 13.58 -2.41
N MET A 269 -20.36 13.19 -2.79
CA MET A 269 -20.01 12.66 -4.12
C MET A 269 -20.77 11.35 -4.43
N GLU A 270 -21.88 11.51 -5.16
CA GLU A 270 -22.68 10.60 -6.00
C GLU A 270 -22.89 9.11 -5.64
N GLY A 271 -24.18 8.75 -5.54
CA GLY A 271 -24.76 7.68 -6.36
C GLY A 271 -25.02 6.32 -5.72
N GLU A 272 -24.11 5.78 -4.91
CA GLU A 272 -24.30 4.46 -4.31
C GLU A 272 -23.84 4.39 -2.84
N SER A 273 -24.85 4.44 -1.96
CA SER A 273 -24.84 3.97 -0.58
C SER A 273 -23.91 4.70 0.41
N LEU A 274 -24.47 5.71 1.10
CA LEU A 274 -24.04 6.11 2.44
C LEU A 274 -23.93 4.92 3.41
N ALA A 275 -24.63 3.80 3.17
CA ALA A 275 -24.49 2.61 4.01
C ALA A 275 -23.11 1.93 3.88
N LEU A 276 -22.32 2.27 2.84
CA LEU A 276 -20.91 1.88 2.71
C LEU A 276 -19.95 2.97 3.20
N MET A 277 -20.40 4.22 3.38
CA MET A 277 -19.65 5.30 4.03
C MET A 277 -19.63 5.05 5.55
N SER A 278 -18.83 4.04 5.83
CA SER A 278 -18.57 3.25 7.02
C SER A 278 -18.36 4.04 8.32
N GLY A 279 -18.39 3.32 9.45
CA GLY A 279 -17.96 3.84 10.75
C GLY A 279 -16.60 4.54 10.73
N TYR A 280 -15.73 4.29 9.74
CA TYR A 280 -14.48 5.03 9.58
C TYR A 280 -14.66 6.49 9.15
N TYR A 281 -15.69 6.83 8.38
CA TYR A 281 -16.02 8.23 8.07
C TYR A 281 -16.21 9.01 9.37
N PHE A 282 -17.09 8.49 10.23
CA PHE A 282 -17.38 9.11 11.52
C PHE A 282 -16.17 9.08 12.45
N ARG A 283 -15.38 8.01 12.46
CA ARG A 283 -14.14 7.95 13.24
C ARG A 283 -13.12 8.99 12.80
N ILE A 284 -12.89 9.17 11.50
CA ILE A 284 -11.98 10.19 10.96
C ILE A 284 -12.49 11.59 11.30
N LEU A 285 -13.78 11.84 11.13
CA LEU A 285 -14.39 13.12 11.50
C LEU A 285 -14.19 13.43 12.99
N ILE A 286 -14.49 12.46 13.86
CA ILE A 286 -14.26 12.58 15.31
C ILE A 286 -12.77 12.79 15.61
N LEU A 287 -11.88 12.09 14.91
CA LEU A 287 -10.44 12.21 15.08
C LEU A 287 -9.97 13.64 14.74
N LEU A 288 -10.35 14.18 13.58
CA LEU A 288 -10.02 15.56 13.20
C LEU A 288 -10.54 16.56 14.24
N LEU A 289 -11.80 16.42 14.66
CA LEU A 289 -12.39 17.27 15.69
C LEU A 289 -11.63 17.16 17.02
N LYS A 290 -11.27 15.95 17.47
CA LYS A 290 -10.46 15.76 18.69
C LYS A 290 -9.12 16.48 18.61
N HIS A 291 -8.49 16.50 17.45
CA HIS A 291 -7.22 17.18 17.21
C HIS A 291 -7.35 18.69 16.90
N GLY A 292 -8.54 19.27 17.04
CA GLY A 292 -8.71 20.72 16.94
C GLY A 292 -9.14 21.22 15.57
N ALA A 293 -9.69 20.37 14.70
CA ALA A 293 -10.37 20.84 13.50
C ALA A 293 -11.53 21.77 13.90
N ILE A 294 -11.60 22.91 13.23
CA ILE A 294 -12.58 23.97 13.48
C ILE A 294 -13.53 24.02 12.28
N PHE A 295 -14.82 24.09 12.58
CA PHE A 295 -15.82 24.39 11.58
C PHE A 295 -15.84 25.89 11.28
N ARG A 296 -15.76 26.25 10.00
CA ARG A 296 -15.79 27.64 9.53
C ARG A 296 -17.18 27.97 8.97
N PRO A 297 -18.01 28.73 9.70
CA PRO A 297 -19.40 29.04 9.30
C PRO A 297 -19.48 29.91 8.04
N ASP A 298 -18.43 30.70 7.77
CA ASP A 298 -18.29 31.56 6.59
C ASP A 298 -18.15 30.77 5.28
N LEU A 299 -17.90 29.47 5.34
CA LEU A 299 -17.77 28.57 4.20
C LEU A 299 -18.97 27.61 4.07
N VAL A 300 -20.10 27.94 4.71
CA VAL A 300 -21.35 27.18 4.59
C VAL A 300 -22.06 27.58 3.29
N ASP A 301 -22.24 26.60 2.41
CA ASP A 301 -23.18 26.66 1.28
C ASP A 301 -24.32 25.66 1.55
N GLU A 302 -25.52 25.90 1.03
CA GLU A 302 -26.72 25.08 1.27
C GLU A 302 -26.51 23.60 0.87
N ASP A 303 -25.62 23.35 -0.11
CA ASP A 303 -25.29 22.03 -0.63
C ASP A 303 -23.98 21.41 -0.09
N CYS A 304 -23.28 22.07 0.85
CA CYS A 304 -21.99 21.60 1.36
C CYS A 304 -21.89 21.62 2.90
N GLY A 305 -20.89 20.92 3.44
CA GLY A 305 -20.59 20.99 4.87
C GLY A 305 -21.67 20.39 5.79
N VAL A 306 -22.08 21.16 6.82
CA VAL A 306 -22.98 20.70 7.91
C VAL A 306 -24.43 20.58 7.46
N GLY A 307 -24.92 21.47 6.58
CA GLY A 307 -26.30 21.47 6.13
C GLY A 307 -26.69 20.13 5.49
N GLY A 308 -25.86 19.63 4.59
CA GLY A 308 -26.16 18.33 4.00
C GLY A 308 -25.72 17.10 4.81
N LEU A 309 -24.83 17.25 5.81
CA LEU A 309 -24.63 16.23 6.85
C LEU A 309 -25.93 15.99 7.62
N ILE A 310 -26.62 17.08 8.03
CA ILE A 310 -27.92 17.03 8.73
C ILE A 310 -28.96 16.30 7.86
N THR A 311 -29.12 16.73 6.60
CA THR A 311 -30.09 16.17 5.66
C THR A 311 -29.91 14.65 5.48
N ARG A 312 -28.68 14.15 5.42
CA ARG A 312 -28.38 12.72 5.24
C ARG A 312 -28.50 11.91 6.52
N MET A 313 -28.19 12.51 7.68
CA MET A 313 -28.33 11.83 8.97
C MET A 313 -29.78 11.48 9.31
N HIS A 314 -30.75 12.31 8.91
CA HIS A 314 -32.17 11.99 9.04
C HIS A 314 -32.58 10.69 8.33
N SER A 315 -31.86 10.29 7.28
CA SER A 315 -32.15 9.08 6.51
C SER A 315 -31.54 7.79 7.09
N THR A 316 -30.61 7.87 8.06
CA THR A 316 -29.78 6.71 8.47
C THR A 316 -29.91 6.36 9.97
N ARG A 317 -30.97 5.62 10.34
CA ARG A 317 -31.21 5.19 11.74
C ARG A 317 -30.07 4.38 12.38
N GLN A 318 -29.21 3.74 11.59
CA GLN A 318 -28.13 2.87 12.08
C GLN A 318 -26.93 3.61 12.71
N HIS A 319 -26.85 4.94 12.56
CA HIS A 319 -25.70 5.73 13.02
C HIS A 319 -26.05 6.86 14.01
N LEU A 320 -27.22 6.78 14.65
CA LEU A 320 -27.70 7.84 15.56
C LEU A 320 -26.72 8.17 16.70
N GLY A 321 -26.00 7.19 17.23
CA GLY A 321 -24.99 7.40 18.28
C GLY A 321 -23.78 8.22 17.80
N PHE A 322 -23.24 7.91 16.62
CA PHE A 322 -22.13 8.67 16.02
C PHE A 322 -22.54 10.09 15.67
N ALA A 323 -23.72 10.23 15.07
CA ALA A 323 -24.37 11.49 14.79
C ALA A 323 -24.46 12.42 16.00
N GLN A 324 -24.95 11.89 17.13
CA GLN A 324 -25.02 12.62 18.40
C GLN A 324 -23.64 13.04 18.90
N GLU A 325 -22.64 12.16 18.81
CA GLU A 325 -21.27 12.50 19.21
C GLU A 325 -20.67 13.59 18.33
N ILE A 326 -20.91 13.56 17.02
CA ILE A 326 -20.45 14.58 16.07
C ILE A 326 -21.08 15.93 16.37
N PHE A 327 -22.40 16.00 16.52
CA PHE A 327 -23.04 17.27 16.88
C PHE A 327 -22.58 17.77 18.23
N ARG A 328 -22.43 16.88 19.22
CA ARG A 328 -21.87 17.27 20.52
C ARG A 328 -20.49 17.90 20.34
N LEU A 329 -19.59 17.26 19.59
CA LEU A 329 -18.25 17.78 19.33
C LEU A 329 -18.28 19.09 18.51
N LEU A 330 -19.16 19.22 17.52
CA LEU A 330 -19.27 20.45 16.73
C LEU A 330 -19.81 21.60 17.57
N LEU A 331 -20.84 21.37 18.39
CA LEU A 331 -21.42 22.35 19.32
C LEU A 331 -20.38 22.76 20.39
N ASP A 332 -19.66 21.78 20.97
CA ASP A 332 -18.56 22.01 21.91
C ASP A 332 -17.42 22.85 21.28
N ARG A 333 -17.37 22.92 19.94
CA ARG A 333 -16.37 23.67 19.16
C ARG A 333 -16.96 24.89 18.44
N GLY A 334 -18.12 25.37 18.90
CA GLY A 334 -18.67 26.67 18.49
C GLY A 334 -19.53 26.64 17.24
N LEU A 335 -20.02 25.46 16.81
CA LEU A 335 -21.09 25.41 15.82
C LEU A 335 -22.34 26.08 16.41
N ASP A 336 -22.84 27.12 15.74
CA ASP A 336 -24.08 27.78 16.15
C ASP A 336 -25.27 26.88 15.80
N PRO A 337 -26.06 26.40 16.78
CA PRO A 337 -27.22 25.57 16.52
C PRO A 337 -28.29 26.28 15.67
N ASN A 338 -28.29 27.62 15.62
CA ASN A 338 -29.22 28.39 14.79
C ASN A 338 -28.88 28.32 13.30
N LEU A 339 -27.68 27.89 12.93
CA LEU A 339 -27.33 27.58 11.54
C LEU A 339 -27.95 26.26 11.06
N MET A 340 -28.61 25.50 11.95
CA MET A 340 -29.30 24.25 11.63
C MET A 340 -30.83 24.39 11.55
N ALA A 341 -31.37 25.56 11.88
CA ALA A 341 -32.81 25.86 11.89
C ALA A 341 -33.22 26.54 10.59
#